data_AF-A0A7V0L3L1-F1
#
_entry.id   AF-A0A7V0L3L1-F1
#
_cell.length_a   1.000
_cell.length_b   1.000
_cell.length_c   1.000
_cell.angle_alpha   90.00
_cell.angle_beta   90.00
_cell.angle_gamma   90.00
#
_symmetry.space_group_name_H-M   'P 1'
#
loop_
_entity.id
_entity.type
_entity.pdbx_description
1 polymer ?
#
loop_
_entity_poly.entity_id
_entity_poly.type
_entity_poly.pdbx_seq_one_letter_code
_entity_poly.pdbx_strand_id
1 'polypeptide(L)'
;RGRMQPAIADFGMIHKTFFTDLSTRLEDRGEYDLASKIFGEMKPFGIVLGWHAYTKDLEEEYVTLASSHALRVEGLNTAPNLSFHSQIPATPGFQFKQKHKYNPNPKVEKKVYITLIQSDGLGIGAWLKPGRGEIPYGWEVIMNWINMAPAMLQFYYEQATPNDCFLGALGGAGYMYPKAIPPDKLPESIRLAGRFMDKLDLRIFEIFDASEPGTRDLPKRILDAFYKNMPDALGFFNGYGPAHTFDDRDGRPFISYDYYLSPKTSEAQAVADLEELATINPKRPYFLAFHVRESNDVKRVKAIMDALGPDFEIVAPDEFLTMAGERPTFTTRYEQPARADFSGVWKLDKRLSANIGIYKNSSFGLVKRIAQKGSQFSIETISNYGRSIRDSFLEIKAGGAPVKAPDRIRRMGYMGAYADSILTRLTWGNHKNALIFNSVLNLETSQGTYPVKIKSVYHFSRDGRQLIMTETRSSQKDGKPSVFVFLKTMPVFK
;
A
#
# COMPACT_ATOMS: atom_id res chain seq x y z
N ARG A 1 -21.43 -5.48 -26.47
CA ARG A 1 -20.79 -4.30 -25.84
C ARG A 1 -21.38 -3.06 -26.52
N GLY A 2 -22.06 -2.17 -25.80
CA GLY A 2 -22.79 -1.04 -26.42
C GLY A 2 -24.11 -0.63 -25.75
N ARG A 3 -24.45 -1.19 -24.58
CA ARG A 3 -25.54 -0.64 -23.74
C ARG A 3 -24.92 0.11 -22.58
N MET A 4 -25.30 1.38 -22.42
CA MET A 4 -25.13 2.09 -21.15
C MET A 4 -25.87 1.26 -20.10
N GLN A 5 -25.15 0.71 -19.13
CA GLN A 5 -25.78 0.03 -18.01
C GLN A 5 -26.09 1.08 -16.95
N PRO A 6 -27.31 1.10 -16.39
CA PRO A 6 -27.58 1.95 -15.23
C PRO A 6 -26.60 1.55 -14.13
N ALA A 7 -25.82 2.55 -13.72
CA ALA A 7 -24.76 2.53 -12.74
C ALA A 7 -25.24 3.25 -11.46
N ILE A 8 -24.33 3.55 -10.53
CA ILE A 8 -24.54 4.38 -9.33
C ILE A 8 -25.20 5.76 -9.57
N ALA A 9 -25.36 6.18 -10.83
CA ALA A 9 -25.92 7.46 -11.22
C ALA A 9 -27.32 7.70 -10.64
N ASP A 10 -28.17 6.67 -10.54
CA ASP A 10 -29.51 6.79 -9.96
C ASP A 10 -29.43 7.24 -8.49
N PHE A 11 -28.52 6.65 -7.72
CA PHE A 11 -28.28 6.98 -6.33
C PHE A 11 -27.66 8.38 -6.18
N GLY A 12 -26.71 8.73 -7.03
CA GLY A 12 -26.14 10.08 -7.01
C GLY A 12 -27.17 11.16 -7.37
N MET A 13 -28.10 10.88 -8.29
CA MET A 13 -29.18 11.81 -8.66
C MET A 13 -30.13 12.12 -7.51
N ILE A 14 -30.61 11.10 -6.77
CA ILE A 14 -31.52 11.33 -5.62
C ILE A 14 -30.83 12.11 -4.49
N HIS A 15 -29.51 11.92 -4.32
CA HIS A 15 -28.70 12.64 -3.34
C HIS A 15 -28.13 13.96 -3.85
N LYS A 16 -28.43 14.37 -5.09
CA LYS A 16 -27.90 15.59 -5.73
C LYS A 16 -26.37 15.69 -5.65
N THR A 17 -25.69 14.56 -5.86
CA THR A 17 -24.23 14.49 -5.77
C THR A 17 -23.56 15.23 -6.92
N PHE A 18 -22.34 15.70 -6.67
CA PHE A 18 -21.46 16.18 -7.73
C PHE A 18 -20.78 14.99 -8.42
N PHE A 19 -20.83 14.94 -9.75
CA PHE A 19 -20.23 13.87 -10.56
C PHE A 19 -19.01 14.39 -11.32
N THR A 20 -17.92 13.62 -11.29
CA THR A 20 -16.69 13.98 -12.00
C THR A 20 -15.94 12.73 -12.43
N ASP A 21 -15.18 12.86 -13.50
CA ASP A 21 -14.27 11.84 -14.04
C ASP A 21 -12.88 12.47 -14.20
N LEU A 22 -12.16 12.57 -13.08
CA LEU A 22 -10.85 13.20 -12.99
C LEU A 22 -9.80 12.15 -12.64
N SER A 23 -8.66 12.23 -13.32
CA SER A 23 -7.47 11.48 -12.97
C SER A 23 -6.96 11.88 -11.58
N THR A 24 -6.72 10.88 -10.75
CA THR A 24 -6.06 11.01 -9.44
C THR A 24 -4.58 10.65 -9.48
N ARG A 25 -4.03 10.50 -10.69
CA ARG A 25 -2.61 10.30 -10.93
C ARG A 25 -1.84 11.60 -10.77
N LEU A 26 -0.76 11.58 -9.99
CA LEU A 26 0.07 12.76 -9.71
C LEU A 26 0.68 13.41 -10.96
N GLU A 27 0.87 12.64 -12.04
CA GLU A 27 1.37 13.17 -13.32
C GLU A 27 0.34 14.04 -14.04
N ASP A 28 -0.95 13.82 -13.82
CA ASP A 28 -2.05 14.54 -14.46
C ASP A 28 -2.43 15.78 -13.64
N ARG A 29 -1.44 16.68 -13.45
CA ARG A 29 -1.46 17.70 -12.39
C ARG A 29 -2.74 18.55 -12.31
N GLY A 30 -3.29 18.94 -13.46
CA GLY A 30 -4.50 19.76 -13.49
C GLY A 30 -5.74 19.03 -12.99
N GLU A 31 -5.94 17.78 -13.42
CA GLU A 31 -7.04 16.93 -12.96
C GLU A 31 -6.83 16.52 -11.50
N TYR A 32 -5.61 16.14 -11.13
CA TYR A 32 -5.24 15.79 -9.76
C TYR A 32 -5.53 16.94 -8.77
N ASP A 33 -5.11 18.17 -9.10
CA ASP A 33 -5.31 19.32 -8.23
C ASP A 33 -6.80 19.66 -8.06
N LEU A 34 -7.57 19.52 -9.13
CA LEU A 34 -9.01 19.70 -9.08
C LEU A 34 -9.69 18.59 -8.24
N ALA A 35 -9.33 17.32 -8.46
CA ALA A 35 -9.85 16.19 -7.69
C ALA A 35 -9.53 16.33 -6.19
N SER A 36 -8.28 16.66 -5.87
CA SER A 36 -7.83 16.89 -4.49
C SER A 36 -8.57 18.07 -3.83
N LYS A 37 -8.82 19.15 -4.58
CA LYS A 37 -9.61 20.29 -4.10
C LYS A 37 -11.06 19.86 -3.80
N ILE A 38 -11.72 19.15 -4.72
CA ILE A 38 -13.09 18.66 -4.53
C ILE A 38 -13.17 17.76 -3.29
N PHE A 39 -12.24 16.83 -3.11
CA PHE A 39 -12.18 15.97 -1.94
C PHE A 39 -11.94 16.76 -0.65
N GLY A 40 -11.08 17.78 -0.68
CA GLY A 40 -10.83 18.66 0.46
C GLY A 40 -12.03 19.53 0.89
N GLU A 41 -13.01 19.75 0.00
CA GLU A 41 -14.26 20.45 0.33
C GLU A 41 -15.31 19.54 0.99
N MET A 42 -15.13 18.21 0.91
CA MET A 42 -16.01 17.25 1.56
C MET A 42 -15.77 17.21 3.07
N LYS A 43 -16.83 16.89 3.83
CA LYS A 43 -16.69 16.66 5.28
C LYS A 43 -15.85 15.39 5.51
N PRO A 44 -14.96 15.38 6.53
CA PRO A 44 -14.25 14.17 6.92
C PRO A 44 -15.20 13.00 7.12
N PHE A 45 -14.77 11.80 6.69
CA PHE A 45 -15.58 10.58 6.66
C PHE A 45 -16.82 10.65 5.75
N GLY A 46 -16.88 11.62 4.83
CA GLY A 46 -17.80 11.59 3.70
C GLY A 46 -17.54 10.37 2.81
N ILE A 47 -18.56 9.97 2.04
CA ILE A 47 -18.46 8.85 1.10
C ILE A 47 -18.20 9.40 -0.29
N VAL A 48 -17.16 8.90 -0.94
CA VAL A 48 -16.89 9.08 -2.36
C VAL A 48 -17.45 7.85 -3.08
N LEU A 49 -18.52 8.07 -3.83
CA LEU A 49 -19.26 7.02 -4.54
C LEU A 49 -18.75 6.87 -5.96
N GLY A 50 -18.65 5.63 -6.44
CA GLY A 50 -18.21 5.31 -7.79
C GLY A 50 -16.82 4.69 -7.78
N TRP A 51 -16.06 4.90 -8.84
CA TRP A 51 -14.73 4.30 -8.96
C TRP A 51 -13.77 5.27 -9.61
N HIS A 52 -12.49 4.92 -9.57
CA HIS A 52 -11.44 5.71 -10.19
C HIS A 52 -11.66 5.84 -11.71
N ALA A 53 -11.00 6.81 -12.32
CA ALA A 53 -11.12 7.10 -13.73
C ALA A 53 -10.38 6.05 -14.56
N TYR A 54 -11.06 4.93 -14.89
CA TYR A 54 -10.49 3.86 -15.71
C TYR A 54 -9.78 4.44 -16.93
N THR A 55 -8.56 3.93 -17.20
CA THR A 55 -7.60 4.39 -18.23
C THR A 55 -6.78 5.64 -17.92
N LYS A 56 -7.13 6.42 -16.89
CA LYS A 56 -6.36 7.61 -16.47
C LYS A 56 -5.47 7.34 -15.25
N ASP A 57 -6.04 6.72 -14.23
CA ASP A 57 -5.39 6.44 -12.96
C ASP A 57 -5.58 4.98 -12.51
N LEU A 58 -4.96 4.67 -11.37
CA LEU A 58 -5.04 3.38 -10.70
C LEU A 58 -5.90 3.46 -9.43
N GLU A 59 -6.42 2.31 -9.01
CA GLU A 59 -7.12 2.15 -7.73
C GLU A 59 -6.27 2.68 -6.57
N GLU A 60 -4.99 2.32 -6.54
CA GLU A 60 -4.10 2.77 -5.47
C GLU A 60 -3.96 4.30 -5.42
N GLU A 61 -3.99 4.99 -6.55
CA GLU A 61 -3.86 6.45 -6.63
C GLU A 61 -5.13 7.13 -6.10
N TYR A 62 -6.28 6.63 -6.52
CA TYR A 62 -7.60 7.15 -6.17
C TYR A 62 -7.91 7.00 -4.68
N VAL A 63 -7.77 5.78 -4.16
CA VAL A 63 -8.06 5.48 -2.75
C VAL A 63 -7.03 6.16 -1.85
N THR A 64 -5.78 6.32 -2.29
CA THR A 64 -4.78 7.13 -1.56
C THR A 64 -5.20 8.59 -1.46
N LEU A 65 -5.62 9.20 -2.57
CA LEU A 65 -6.04 10.59 -2.56
C LEU A 65 -7.28 10.79 -1.67
N ALA A 66 -8.30 9.94 -1.82
CA ALA A 66 -9.50 9.98 -0.97
C ALA A 66 -9.15 9.81 0.52
N SER A 67 -8.31 8.82 0.85
CA SER A 67 -7.88 8.55 2.22
C SER A 67 -7.09 9.70 2.82
N SER A 68 -6.28 10.41 2.02
CA SER A 68 -5.52 11.60 2.47
C SER A 68 -6.41 12.76 2.94
N HIS A 69 -7.66 12.79 2.49
CA HIS A 69 -8.72 13.70 2.95
C HIS A 69 -9.65 13.07 4.00
N ALA A 70 -9.29 11.91 4.54
CA ALA A 70 -10.09 11.09 5.45
C ALA A 70 -11.48 10.72 4.89
N LEU A 71 -11.58 10.52 3.57
CA LEU A 71 -12.81 10.12 2.90
C LEU A 71 -12.87 8.61 2.69
N ARG A 72 -14.10 8.08 2.57
CA ARG A 72 -14.40 6.65 2.46
C ARG A 72 -14.83 6.35 1.04
N VAL A 73 -14.16 5.44 0.35
CA VAL A 73 -14.53 5.08 -1.02
C VAL A 73 -15.54 3.94 -1.01
N GLU A 74 -16.54 4.00 -1.89
CA GLU A 74 -17.48 2.93 -2.15
C GLU A 74 -17.48 2.62 -3.65
N GLY A 75 -16.81 1.51 -4.01
CA GLY A 75 -16.47 1.07 -5.37
C GLY A 75 -17.63 0.59 -6.25
N LEU A 76 -18.82 1.17 -6.05
CA LEU A 76 -20.09 0.67 -6.56
C LEU A 76 -20.46 1.29 -7.91
N ASN A 77 -19.50 1.69 -8.74
CA ASN A 77 -19.77 2.38 -10.01
C ASN A 77 -20.68 1.59 -10.94
N THR A 78 -20.67 0.26 -10.87
CA THR A 78 -21.53 -0.63 -11.68
C THR A 78 -22.73 -1.20 -10.92
N ALA A 79 -23.00 -0.75 -9.69
CA ALA A 79 -24.13 -1.22 -8.90
C ALA A 79 -25.44 -0.52 -9.32
N PRO A 80 -26.42 -1.24 -9.89
CA PRO A 80 -27.67 -0.63 -10.33
C PRO A 80 -28.67 -0.47 -9.17
N ASN A 81 -29.65 0.41 -9.36
CA ASN A 81 -30.85 0.52 -8.51
C ASN A 81 -30.59 0.86 -7.04
N LEU A 82 -29.46 1.49 -6.70
CA LEU A 82 -29.17 1.84 -5.31
C LEU A 82 -30.11 2.93 -4.77
N SER A 83 -30.69 3.78 -5.63
CA SER A 83 -31.77 4.70 -5.24
C SER A 83 -33.01 3.97 -4.75
N PHE A 84 -33.29 2.77 -5.27
CA PHE A 84 -34.38 1.91 -4.82
C PHE A 84 -33.98 1.11 -3.58
N HIS A 85 -32.82 0.44 -3.60
CA HIS A 85 -32.37 -0.39 -2.50
C HIS A 85 -32.14 0.40 -1.20
N SER A 86 -31.70 1.65 -1.28
CA SER A 86 -31.53 2.54 -0.11
C SER A 86 -32.84 2.94 0.57
N GLN A 87 -33.98 2.79 -0.12
CA GLN A 87 -35.31 3.08 0.44
C GLN A 87 -35.99 1.84 1.04
N ILE A 88 -35.42 0.66 0.86
CA ILE A 88 -35.97 -0.58 1.43
C ILE A 88 -35.22 -0.90 2.71
N PRO A 89 -35.80 -0.64 3.90
CA PRO A 89 -35.17 -0.98 5.17
C PRO A 89 -35.07 -2.50 5.32
N ALA A 90 -34.20 -2.94 6.23
CA ALA A 90 -34.31 -4.30 6.75
C ALA A 90 -35.69 -4.51 7.43
N THR A 91 -36.13 -5.76 7.53
CA THR A 91 -37.37 -6.10 8.22
C THR A 91 -37.38 -5.49 9.63
N PRO A 92 -38.51 -4.91 10.09
CA PRO A 92 -38.58 -4.32 11.42
C PRO A 92 -38.11 -5.30 12.51
N GLY A 93 -37.16 -4.87 13.33
CA GLY A 93 -36.57 -5.68 14.41
C GLY A 93 -35.51 -6.69 13.95
N PHE A 94 -35.16 -6.74 12.66
CA PHE A 94 -34.06 -7.58 12.19
C PHE A 94 -32.75 -7.18 12.86
N GLN A 95 -32.07 -8.17 13.44
CA GLN A 95 -30.73 -8.01 14.00
C GLN A 95 -29.77 -8.78 13.09
N PHE A 96 -28.78 -8.09 12.55
CA PHE A 96 -27.70 -8.71 11.80
C PHE A 96 -26.87 -9.55 12.78
N LYS A 97 -27.14 -10.85 12.82
CA LYS A 97 -26.45 -11.84 13.65
C LYS A 97 -25.86 -12.92 12.78
N GLN A 98 -24.57 -13.18 12.94
CA GLN A 98 -23.91 -14.23 12.17
C GLN A 98 -24.50 -15.60 12.54
N LYS A 99 -24.79 -16.40 11.51
CA LYS A 99 -25.23 -17.81 11.68
C LYS A 99 -24.06 -18.79 11.74
N HIS A 100 -22.85 -18.31 11.45
CA HIS A 100 -21.63 -19.09 11.45
C HIS A 100 -21.45 -19.82 12.77
N LYS A 101 -21.07 -21.09 12.70
CA LYS A 101 -20.72 -21.90 13.87
C LYS A 101 -19.23 -22.15 13.88
N TYR A 102 -18.62 -21.92 15.03
CA TYR A 102 -17.21 -22.17 15.26
C TYR A 102 -17.00 -22.67 16.69
N ASN A 103 -15.93 -23.43 16.91
CA ASN A 103 -15.48 -23.84 18.22
C ASN A 103 -14.68 -22.69 18.86
N PRO A 104 -15.14 -22.10 19.98
CA PRO A 104 -14.42 -21.03 20.67
C PRO A 104 -13.21 -21.53 21.48
N ASN A 105 -13.03 -22.84 21.65
CA ASN A 105 -11.86 -23.44 22.30
C ASN A 105 -11.29 -24.55 21.40
N PRO A 106 -10.78 -24.21 20.21
CA PRO A 106 -10.24 -25.17 19.25
C PRO A 106 -8.97 -25.84 19.80
N LYS A 107 -8.86 -27.16 19.61
CA LYS A 107 -7.63 -27.87 19.98
C LYS A 107 -6.55 -27.55 18.95
N VAL A 108 -5.51 -26.84 19.39
CA VAL A 108 -4.35 -26.56 18.54
C VAL A 108 -3.42 -27.77 18.45
N GLU A 109 -3.25 -28.31 17.25
CA GLU A 109 -2.38 -29.45 16.93
C GLU A 109 -1.16 -29.03 16.09
N LYS A 110 -0.28 -29.99 15.75
CA LYS A 110 0.92 -29.76 14.93
C LYS A 110 0.60 -29.80 13.43
N LYS A 111 -0.31 -28.95 12.96
CA LYS A 111 -0.80 -28.91 11.57
C LYS A 111 -0.52 -27.60 10.85
N VAL A 112 -0.80 -27.57 9.55
CA VAL A 112 -0.97 -26.34 8.76
C VAL A 112 -2.45 -26.00 8.75
N TYR A 113 -2.83 -24.96 9.49
CA TYR A 113 -4.19 -24.44 9.48
C TYR A 113 -4.33 -23.44 8.34
N ILE A 114 -5.37 -23.61 7.52
CA ILE A 114 -5.71 -22.69 6.42
C ILE A 114 -7.05 -22.03 6.73
N THR A 115 -7.11 -20.71 6.62
CA THR A 115 -8.37 -19.97 6.55
C THR A 115 -8.53 -19.36 5.17
N LEU A 116 -9.74 -19.42 4.63
CA LEU A 116 -10.08 -18.97 3.28
C LEU A 116 -10.92 -17.70 3.38
N ILE A 117 -10.50 -16.61 2.74
CA ILE A 117 -11.23 -15.34 2.77
C ILE A 117 -11.40 -14.84 1.35
N GLN A 118 -12.64 -14.62 0.92
CA GLN A 118 -12.91 -14.03 -0.37
C GLN A 118 -12.97 -12.50 -0.31
N SER A 119 -12.28 -11.89 -1.27
CA SER A 119 -12.13 -10.46 -1.41
C SER A 119 -13.29 -9.73 -2.07
N ASP A 120 -13.19 -8.40 -2.10
CA ASP A 120 -14.01 -7.44 -2.85
C ASP A 120 -15.45 -7.29 -2.34
N GLY A 121 -15.77 -7.97 -1.22
CA GLY A 121 -17.04 -7.83 -0.53
C GLY A 121 -18.21 -8.66 -1.06
N LEU A 122 -19.17 -8.95 -0.19
CA LEU A 122 -20.49 -9.48 -0.53
C LEU A 122 -21.18 -8.57 -1.55
N GLY A 123 -21.67 -9.17 -2.64
CA GLY A 123 -22.23 -8.43 -3.78
C GLY A 123 -21.45 -8.64 -5.07
N ILE A 124 -20.19 -9.06 -4.96
CA ILE A 124 -19.31 -9.35 -6.10
C ILE A 124 -18.82 -10.81 -6.00
N GLY A 125 -18.78 -11.52 -7.13
CA GLY A 125 -18.14 -12.83 -7.21
C GLY A 125 -19.01 -14.03 -6.83
N ALA A 126 -18.49 -14.88 -5.93
CA ALA A 126 -18.89 -16.29 -5.86
C ALA A 126 -20.08 -16.64 -4.95
N TRP A 127 -20.77 -15.67 -4.35
CA TRP A 127 -21.84 -15.97 -3.38
C TRP A 127 -22.89 -16.96 -3.92
N LEU A 128 -23.36 -16.78 -5.15
CA LEU A 128 -24.37 -17.66 -5.77
C LEU A 128 -23.77 -18.81 -6.59
N LYS A 129 -22.47 -19.09 -6.45
CA LYS A 129 -21.77 -20.12 -7.22
C LYS A 129 -21.74 -21.47 -6.49
N PRO A 130 -21.46 -22.58 -7.21
CA PRO A 130 -21.38 -23.90 -6.61
C PRO A 130 -20.35 -24.00 -5.47
N GLY A 131 -20.56 -24.94 -4.56
CA GLY A 131 -19.66 -25.23 -3.45
C GLY A 131 -19.91 -24.41 -2.18
N ARG A 132 -20.68 -23.31 -2.23
CA ARG A 132 -20.98 -22.51 -1.03
C ARG A 132 -21.60 -23.40 0.06
N GLY A 133 -21.07 -23.30 1.27
CA GLY A 133 -21.50 -24.07 2.43
C GLY A 133 -20.87 -25.46 2.54
N GLU A 134 -20.09 -25.93 1.57
CA GLU A 134 -19.40 -27.23 1.65
C GLU A 134 -18.17 -27.22 2.58
N ILE A 135 -17.52 -26.05 2.77
CA ILE A 135 -16.33 -25.85 3.61
C ILE A 135 -16.41 -24.51 4.37
N PRO A 136 -15.74 -24.35 5.53
CA PRO A 136 -15.62 -23.07 6.22
C PRO A 136 -15.01 -21.99 5.31
N TYR A 137 -15.62 -20.79 5.29
CA TYR A 137 -15.28 -19.77 4.32
C TYR A 137 -15.60 -18.35 4.82
N GLY A 138 -14.66 -17.42 4.65
CA GLY A 138 -14.78 -16.02 5.02
C GLY A 138 -15.27 -15.13 3.87
N TRP A 139 -16.15 -14.19 4.17
CA TRP A 139 -16.68 -13.20 3.25
C TRP A 139 -16.53 -11.79 3.80
N GLU A 140 -15.85 -10.94 3.05
CA GLU A 140 -15.79 -9.51 3.34
C GLU A 140 -17.18 -8.87 3.22
N VAL A 141 -17.56 -8.01 4.16
CA VAL A 141 -18.86 -7.32 4.15
C VAL A 141 -18.68 -5.87 3.73
N ILE A 142 -19.45 -5.42 2.73
CA ILE A 142 -19.56 -4.00 2.40
C ILE A 142 -20.43 -3.31 3.47
N MET A 143 -19.80 -2.92 4.58
CA MET A 143 -20.50 -2.50 5.80
C MET A 143 -21.45 -1.30 5.60
N ASN A 144 -21.16 -0.41 4.65
CA ASN A 144 -22.04 0.75 4.35
C ASN A 144 -23.39 0.35 3.76
N TRP A 145 -23.56 -0.91 3.31
CA TRP A 145 -24.86 -1.42 2.85
C TRP A 145 -25.92 -1.44 3.94
N ILE A 146 -25.54 -1.35 5.22
CA ILE A 146 -26.50 -1.14 6.31
C ILE A 146 -27.35 0.12 6.10
N ASN A 147 -26.83 1.13 5.37
CA ASN A 147 -27.56 2.34 5.01
C ASN A 147 -27.91 2.39 3.52
N MET A 148 -27.09 1.80 2.65
CA MET A 148 -27.24 1.91 1.20
C MET A 148 -28.12 0.83 0.57
N ALA A 149 -28.15 -0.38 1.16
CA ALA A 149 -28.92 -1.50 0.65
C ALA A 149 -29.28 -2.50 1.79
N PRO A 150 -29.98 -2.06 2.85
CA PRO A 150 -30.12 -2.88 4.06
C PRO A 150 -30.91 -4.18 3.84
N ALA A 151 -31.91 -4.18 2.96
CA ALA A 151 -32.60 -5.42 2.57
C ALA A 151 -31.69 -6.41 1.83
N MET A 152 -30.74 -5.93 1.02
CA MET A 152 -29.75 -6.80 0.37
C MET A 152 -28.76 -7.36 1.39
N LEU A 153 -28.35 -6.54 2.37
CA LEU A 153 -27.52 -7.03 3.46
C LEU A 153 -28.25 -8.11 4.27
N GLN A 154 -29.53 -7.90 4.58
CA GLN A 154 -30.37 -8.90 5.26
C GLN A 154 -30.44 -10.21 4.47
N PHE A 155 -30.61 -10.15 3.14
CA PHE A 155 -30.61 -11.33 2.28
C PHE A 155 -29.35 -12.21 2.50
N TYR A 156 -28.16 -11.61 2.62
CA TYR A 156 -26.94 -12.37 2.87
C TYR A 156 -26.96 -13.07 4.24
N TYR A 157 -27.38 -12.37 5.30
CA TYR A 157 -27.47 -12.94 6.65
C TYR A 157 -28.53 -14.05 6.72
N GLU A 158 -29.64 -13.90 6.01
CA GLU A 158 -30.68 -14.92 5.95
C GLU A 158 -30.23 -16.17 5.19
N GLN A 159 -29.46 -16.00 4.11
CA GLN A 159 -28.94 -17.11 3.31
C GLN A 159 -27.62 -17.73 3.81
N ALA A 160 -26.98 -17.12 4.80
CA ALA A 160 -25.74 -17.63 5.37
C ALA A 160 -25.92 -19.05 5.91
N THR A 161 -25.01 -19.93 5.50
CA THR A 161 -24.87 -21.29 6.03
C THR A 161 -24.03 -21.29 7.31
N PRO A 162 -23.96 -22.39 8.07
CA PRO A 162 -23.07 -22.48 9.22
C PRO A 162 -21.59 -22.29 8.89
N ASN A 163 -21.19 -22.43 7.63
CA ASN A 163 -19.82 -22.32 7.15
C ASN A 163 -19.48 -20.92 6.60
N ASP A 164 -20.44 -20.00 6.49
CA ASP A 164 -20.21 -18.64 5.98
C ASP A 164 -19.89 -17.70 7.14
N CYS A 165 -18.61 -17.35 7.31
CA CYS A 165 -18.12 -16.36 8.27
C CYS A 165 -18.03 -14.98 7.59
N PHE A 166 -18.54 -13.94 8.25
CA PHE A 166 -18.55 -12.57 7.78
C PHE A 166 -17.55 -11.72 8.56
N LEU A 167 -16.78 -10.88 7.83
CA LEU A 167 -15.79 -9.98 8.42
C LEU A 167 -15.90 -8.56 7.88
N GLY A 168 -15.48 -7.59 8.69
CA GLY A 168 -15.26 -6.22 8.22
C GLY A 168 -13.95 -6.16 7.42
N ALA A 169 -13.85 -5.24 6.48
CA ALA A 169 -12.79 -5.27 5.46
C ALA A 169 -12.41 -3.88 4.96
N LEU A 170 -11.47 -3.83 4.02
CA LEU A 170 -11.11 -2.64 3.23
C LEU A 170 -10.51 -1.48 4.04
N GLY A 171 -9.89 -1.79 5.18
CA GLY A 171 -9.03 -0.85 5.92
C GLY A 171 -9.76 0.32 6.61
N GLY A 172 -11.09 0.41 6.53
CA GLY A 172 -11.86 1.48 7.17
C GLY A 172 -13.37 1.26 7.13
N ALA A 173 -14.12 2.33 7.38
CA ALA A 173 -15.58 2.32 7.41
C ALA A 173 -16.18 2.39 5.99
N GLY A 174 -15.75 1.51 5.11
CA GLY A 174 -15.70 1.69 3.66
C GLY A 174 -14.24 1.59 3.20
N TYR A 175 -13.98 1.73 1.90
CA TYR A 175 -12.64 1.49 1.39
C TYR A 175 -11.68 2.66 1.68
N MET A 176 -10.65 2.40 2.48
CA MET A 176 -9.65 3.38 2.89
C MET A 176 -8.26 2.74 3.02
N TYR A 177 -7.21 3.54 2.84
CA TYR A 177 -5.82 3.16 3.12
C TYR A 177 -5.32 3.82 4.41
N PRO A 178 -5.26 3.09 5.54
CA PRO A 178 -4.85 3.63 6.84
C PRO A 178 -3.53 4.41 6.85
N LYS A 179 -2.55 4.03 6.01
CA LYS A 179 -1.25 4.69 5.89
C LYS A 179 -1.38 6.10 5.31
N ALA A 180 -2.38 6.34 4.45
CA ALA A 180 -2.67 7.63 3.82
C ALA A 180 -3.60 8.52 4.65
N ILE A 181 -4.37 7.97 5.60
CA ILE A 181 -5.25 8.76 6.47
C ILE A 181 -4.44 9.73 7.36
N PRO A 182 -4.83 11.01 7.48
CA PRO A 182 -4.21 11.93 8.42
C PRO A 182 -4.14 11.37 9.84
N PRO A 183 -2.99 11.42 10.54
CA PRO A 183 -2.83 10.78 11.85
C PRO A 183 -3.85 11.20 12.91
N ASP A 184 -4.34 12.43 12.87
CA ASP A 184 -5.37 12.94 13.79
C ASP A 184 -6.77 12.39 13.48
N LYS A 185 -7.02 11.91 12.26
CA LYS A 185 -8.29 11.34 11.80
C LYS A 185 -8.35 9.82 11.89
N LEU A 186 -7.20 9.15 11.84
CA LEU A 186 -7.11 7.69 11.86
C LEU A 186 -7.87 7.05 13.03
N PRO A 187 -7.76 7.51 14.30
CA PRO A 187 -8.49 6.88 15.40
C PRO A 187 -10.01 6.90 15.22
N GLU A 188 -10.58 8.00 14.72
CA GLU A 188 -12.03 8.08 14.52
C GLU A 188 -12.49 7.29 13.29
N SER A 189 -11.67 7.22 12.23
CA SER A 189 -11.94 6.34 11.08
C SER A 189 -12.09 4.87 11.53
N ILE A 190 -11.15 4.40 12.36
CA ILE A 190 -11.16 3.02 12.89
C ILE A 190 -12.37 2.81 13.81
N ARG A 191 -12.69 3.74 14.72
CA ARG A 191 -13.89 3.62 15.57
C ARG A 191 -15.18 3.63 14.77
N LEU A 192 -15.25 4.38 13.67
CA LEU A 192 -16.42 4.36 12.77
C LEU A 192 -16.60 2.97 12.13
N ALA A 193 -15.52 2.31 11.72
CA ALA A 193 -15.57 0.94 11.24
C ALA A 193 -16.00 -0.03 12.35
N GLY A 194 -15.47 0.11 13.56
CA GLY A 194 -15.88 -0.69 14.73
C GLY A 194 -17.39 -0.58 15.01
N ARG A 195 -17.97 0.63 14.94
CA ARG A 195 -19.43 0.81 15.10
C ARG A 195 -20.26 0.09 14.03
N PHE A 196 -19.73 -0.08 12.82
CA PHE A 196 -20.40 -0.90 11.82
C PHE A 196 -20.26 -2.40 12.13
N MET A 197 -19.06 -2.83 12.54
CA MET A 197 -18.84 -4.21 12.99
C MET A 197 -19.79 -4.61 14.11
N ASP A 198 -19.97 -3.76 15.13
CA ASP A 198 -20.90 -4.02 16.25
C ASP A 198 -22.34 -4.23 15.77
N LYS A 199 -22.80 -3.41 14.82
CA LYS A 199 -24.16 -3.50 14.27
C LYS A 199 -24.36 -4.72 13.39
N LEU A 200 -23.28 -5.22 12.80
CA LEU A 200 -23.27 -6.32 11.84
C LEU A 200 -22.79 -7.64 12.46
N ASP A 201 -22.49 -7.65 13.76
CA ASP A 201 -22.01 -8.85 14.47
C ASP A 201 -20.72 -9.41 13.83
N LEU A 202 -19.85 -8.50 13.40
CA LEU A 202 -18.53 -8.80 12.83
C LEU A 202 -17.48 -8.66 13.93
N ARG A 203 -16.59 -9.63 14.06
CA ARG A 203 -15.51 -9.60 15.08
C ARG A 203 -14.11 -9.62 14.50
N ILE A 204 -14.01 -9.79 13.19
CA ILE A 204 -12.76 -9.86 12.44
C ILE A 204 -12.72 -8.64 11.53
N PHE A 205 -11.54 -8.03 11.41
CA PHE A 205 -11.32 -6.92 10.50
C PHE A 205 -10.11 -7.12 9.59
N GLU A 206 -10.31 -6.95 8.29
CA GLU A 206 -9.28 -7.07 7.27
C GLU A 206 -8.81 -5.68 6.81
N ILE A 207 -7.49 -5.50 6.74
CA ILE A 207 -6.84 -4.25 6.39
C ILE A 207 -6.11 -4.42 5.07
N PHE A 208 -6.57 -3.68 4.07
CA PHE A 208 -5.83 -3.48 2.84
C PHE A 208 -5.26 -2.07 2.77
N ASP A 209 -3.96 -1.95 2.47
CA ASP A 209 -3.33 -0.67 2.18
C ASP A 209 -2.39 -0.75 0.98
N ALA A 210 -2.75 -0.02 -0.07
CA ALA A 210 -1.95 0.08 -1.28
C ALA A 210 -1.37 1.47 -1.53
N SER A 211 -1.40 2.35 -0.53
CA SER A 211 -1.00 3.76 -0.71
C SER A 211 0.47 3.97 -0.99
N GLU A 212 1.27 2.94 -0.79
CA GLU A 212 2.67 2.90 -1.21
C GLU A 212 2.90 1.76 -2.20
N PRO A 213 3.63 2.04 -3.29
CA PRO A 213 4.00 1.00 -4.24
C PRO A 213 4.96 0.01 -3.58
N GLY A 214 4.73 -1.28 -3.84
CA GLY A 214 5.68 -2.34 -3.53
C GLY A 214 5.61 -2.97 -2.14
N THR A 215 4.71 -2.50 -1.27
CA THR A 215 4.44 -3.19 -0.01
C THR A 215 2.98 -3.07 0.40
N ARG A 216 2.44 -4.17 0.93
CA ARG A 216 1.17 -4.23 1.65
C ARG A 216 1.40 -4.43 3.16
N ASP A 217 2.66 -4.32 3.59
CA ASP A 217 3.01 -4.33 5.00
C ASP A 217 2.54 -3.02 5.65
N LEU A 218 2.18 -3.10 6.93
CA LEU A 218 1.73 -1.97 7.72
C LEU A 218 2.78 -1.58 8.75
N PRO A 219 3.02 -0.28 8.97
CA PRO A 219 3.95 0.17 9.99
C PRO A 219 3.29 0.04 11.36
N LYS A 220 4.12 -0.14 12.40
CA LYS A 220 3.65 -0.36 13.78
C LYS A 220 2.58 0.64 14.24
N ARG A 221 2.66 1.91 13.82
CA ARG A 221 1.68 2.96 14.14
C ARG A 221 0.25 2.62 13.71
N ILE A 222 0.08 1.87 12.63
CA ILE A 222 -1.24 1.48 12.12
C ILE A 222 -1.80 0.36 13.01
N LEU A 223 -1.00 -0.66 13.31
CA LEU A 223 -1.42 -1.74 14.21
C LEU A 223 -1.76 -1.19 15.59
N ASP A 224 -0.93 -0.30 16.14
CA ASP A 224 -1.19 0.38 17.40
C ASP A 224 -2.55 1.12 17.38
N ALA A 225 -2.91 1.71 16.25
CA ALA A 225 -4.20 2.38 16.11
C ALA A 225 -5.37 1.40 16.06
N PHE A 226 -5.26 0.28 15.33
CA PHE A 226 -6.30 -0.75 15.27
C PHE A 226 -6.52 -1.43 16.62
N TYR A 227 -5.47 -1.93 17.26
CA TYR A 227 -5.57 -2.55 18.59
C TYR A 227 -6.20 -1.64 19.65
N LYS A 228 -5.93 -0.33 19.58
CA LYS A 228 -6.46 0.66 20.52
C LYS A 228 -7.92 1.02 20.24
N ASN A 229 -8.31 1.13 18.97
CA ASN A 229 -9.60 1.70 18.58
C ASN A 229 -10.63 0.66 18.14
N MET A 230 -10.25 -0.62 18.05
CA MET A 230 -11.12 -1.79 17.92
C MET A 230 -10.78 -2.80 19.04
N PRO A 231 -11.04 -2.48 20.31
CA PRO A 231 -10.64 -3.33 21.43
C PRO A 231 -11.33 -4.71 21.40
N ASP A 232 -12.56 -4.76 20.88
CA ASP A 232 -13.42 -5.96 20.88
C ASP A 232 -13.23 -6.85 19.65
N ALA A 233 -12.32 -6.50 18.73
CA ALA A 233 -11.98 -7.35 17.61
C ALA A 233 -11.25 -8.62 18.09
N LEU A 234 -11.66 -9.78 17.56
CA LEU A 234 -11.03 -11.07 17.79
C LEU A 234 -9.62 -11.10 17.20
N GLY A 235 -9.42 -10.45 16.05
CA GLY A 235 -8.14 -10.37 15.37
C GLY A 235 -8.27 -9.67 14.03
N PHE A 236 -7.15 -9.59 13.33
CA PHE A 236 -7.01 -8.79 12.12
C PHE A 236 -6.31 -9.56 11.01
N PHE A 237 -6.80 -9.38 9.78
CA PHE A 237 -6.10 -9.82 8.57
C PHE A 237 -5.46 -8.64 7.84
N ASN A 238 -4.42 -8.88 7.04
CA ASN A 238 -3.76 -7.84 6.27
C ASN A 238 -3.33 -8.26 4.86
N GLY A 239 -3.57 -7.35 3.91
CA GLY A 239 -3.15 -7.44 2.52
C GLY A 239 -4.31 -7.76 1.59
N TYR A 240 -4.07 -7.63 0.28
CA TYR A 240 -4.95 -8.16 -0.79
C TYR A 240 -4.27 -9.32 -1.54
N GLY A 241 -2.96 -9.48 -1.29
CA GLY A 241 -2.18 -10.63 -1.66
C GLY A 241 -1.08 -10.81 -0.62
N PRO A 242 -0.02 -11.57 -0.91
CA PRO A 242 1.00 -11.88 0.09
C PRO A 242 1.59 -10.62 0.75
N ALA A 243 1.59 -10.60 2.08
CA ALA A 243 2.13 -9.52 2.90
C ALA A 243 2.82 -10.09 4.16
N HIS A 244 3.53 -9.25 4.91
CA HIS A 244 4.43 -9.71 5.98
C HIS A 244 4.29 -8.88 7.27
N THR A 245 3.07 -8.52 7.62
CA THR A 245 2.73 -7.91 8.91
C THR A 245 2.15 -8.97 9.84
N PHE A 246 2.85 -9.22 10.95
CA PHE A 246 2.46 -10.20 11.97
C PHE A 246 2.59 -9.57 13.35
N ASP A 247 1.58 -9.73 14.20
CA ASP A 247 1.65 -9.32 15.61
C ASP A 247 0.65 -10.14 16.43
N ASP A 248 0.85 -10.19 17.74
CA ASP A 248 -0.17 -10.70 18.65
C ASP A 248 -0.15 -9.87 19.94
N ARG A 249 -1.34 -9.46 20.39
CA ARG A 249 -1.50 -8.69 21.62
C ARG A 249 -2.71 -9.18 22.38
N ASP A 250 -2.43 -9.83 23.50
CA ASP A 250 -3.44 -10.36 24.41
C ASP A 250 -4.36 -11.38 23.70
N GLY A 251 -3.79 -12.24 22.85
CA GLY A 251 -4.52 -13.27 22.11
C GLY A 251 -5.36 -12.73 20.93
N ARG A 252 -5.11 -11.49 20.49
CA ARG A 252 -5.70 -10.89 19.29
C ARG A 252 -4.63 -10.80 18.20
N PRO A 253 -4.54 -11.80 17.32
CA PRO A 253 -3.50 -11.83 16.31
C PRO A 253 -3.79 -10.85 15.17
N PHE A 254 -2.72 -10.35 14.58
CA PHE A 254 -2.71 -9.59 13.34
C PHE A 254 -1.89 -10.41 12.33
N ILE A 255 -2.52 -10.93 11.28
CA ILE A 255 -1.91 -11.91 10.37
C ILE A 255 -2.07 -11.46 8.92
N SER A 256 -0.97 -11.38 8.20
CA SER A 256 -1.02 -11.10 6.76
C SER A 256 -1.37 -12.34 5.95
N TYR A 257 -1.99 -12.14 4.78
CA TYR A 257 -2.17 -13.22 3.82
C TYR A 257 -0.82 -13.78 3.37
N ASP A 258 -0.73 -15.11 3.32
CA ASP A 258 0.42 -15.84 2.82
C ASP A 258 0.29 -16.14 1.32
N TYR A 259 -0.95 -16.27 0.85
CA TYR A 259 -1.24 -16.70 -0.51
C TYR A 259 -2.41 -15.94 -1.14
N TYR A 260 -2.30 -15.70 -2.45
CA TYR A 260 -3.35 -15.10 -3.29
C TYR A 260 -3.73 -16.04 -4.41
N LEU A 261 -4.98 -16.50 -4.43
CA LEU A 261 -5.49 -17.34 -5.50
C LEU A 261 -5.98 -16.50 -6.68
N SER A 262 -5.10 -16.32 -7.65
CA SER A 262 -5.44 -15.72 -8.94
C SER A 262 -6.40 -16.62 -9.73
N PRO A 263 -7.38 -16.04 -10.46
CA PRO A 263 -8.25 -16.81 -11.35
C PRO A 263 -7.48 -17.57 -12.43
N LYS A 264 -6.25 -17.14 -12.76
CA LYS A 264 -5.38 -17.76 -13.77
C LYS A 264 -4.54 -18.93 -13.23
N THR A 265 -4.40 -19.07 -11.91
CA THR A 265 -3.58 -20.14 -11.31
C THR A 265 -4.30 -21.48 -11.39
N SER A 266 -3.71 -22.53 -11.96
CA SER A 266 -4.38 -23.85 -11.98
C SER A 266 -4.52 -24.43 -10.56
N GLU A 267 -5.47 -25.35 -10.37
CA GLU A 267 -5.65 -26.02 -9.07
C GLU A 267 -4.38 -26.75 -8.63
N ALA A 268 -3.73 -27.48 -9.55
CA ALA A 268 -2.47 -28.18 -9.28
C ALA A 268 -1.33 -27.23 -8.89
N GLN A 269 -1.24 -26.04 -9.51
CA GLN A 269 -0.24 -25.05 -9.11
C GLN A 269 -0.53 -24.51 -7.70
N ALA A 270 -1.80 -24.22 -7.40
CA ALA A 270 -2.17 -23.75 -6.06
C ALA A 270 -1.87 -24.79 -4.97
N VAL A 271 -2.08 -26.08 -5.24
CA VAL A 271 -1.68 -27.17 -4.33
C VAL A 271 -0.17 -27.15 -4.09
N ALA A 272 0.62 -27.12 -5.17
CA ALA A 272 2.09 -27.08 -5.08
C ALA A 272 2.60 -25.86 -4.30
N ASP A 273 2.00 -24.69 -4.52
CA ASP A 273 2.37 -23.45 -3.81
C ASP A 273 2.09 -23.57 -2.29
N LEU A 274 0.98 -24.21 -1.90
CA LEU A 274 0.64 -24.43 -0.49
C LEU A 274 1.56 -25.45 0.19
N GLU A 275 1.94 -26.52 -0.52
CA GLU A 275 2.94 -27.49 -0.06
C GLU A 275 4.32 -26.85 0.10
N GLU A 276 4.72 -25.98 -0.82
CA GLU A 276 5.95 -25.20 -0.71
C GLU A 276 5.90 -24.26 0.50
N LEU A 277 4.81 -23.50 0.67
CA LEU A 277 4.60 -22.63 1.84
C LEU A 277 4.70 -23.40 3.16
N ALA A 278 4.11 -24.58 3.24
CA ALA A 278 4.19 -25.45 4.41
C ALA A 278 5.62 -25.97 4.66
N THR A 279 6.39 -26.20 3.60
CA THR A 279 7.78 -26.67 3.66
C THR A 279 8.72 -25.57 4.14
N ILE A 280 8.61 -24.35 3.61
CA ILE A 280 9.47 -23.22 4.00
C ILE A 280 9.14 -22.65 5.38
N ASN A 281 7.95 -22.97 5.92
CA ASN A 281 7.53 -22.63 7.27
C ASN A 281 7.43 -23.88 8.15
N PRO A 282 8.53 -24.50 8.61
CA PRO A 282 8.51 -25.82 9.25
C PRO A 282 7.96 -25.83 10.69
N LYS A 283 7.81 -24.66 11.34
CA LYS A 283 7.27 -24.57 12.71
C LYS A 283 5.76 -24.88 12.67
N ARG A 284 5.28 -25.67 13.64
CA ARG A 284 3.87 -26.08 13.75
C ARG A 284 3.27 -25.64 15.10
N PRO A 285 1.99 -25.24 15.16
CA PRO A 285 1.08 -25.01 14.02
C PRO A 285 1.60 -23.94 13.06
N TYR A 286 1.32 -24.07 11.77
CA TYR A 286 1.53 -22.99 10.80
C TYR A 286 0.16 -22.43 10.44
N PHE A 287 -0.01 -21.13 10.58
CA PHE A 287 -1.25 -20.41 10.29
C PHE A 287 -1.10 -19.74 8.94
N LEU A 288 -1.74 -20.32 7.91
CA LEU A 288 -1.69 -19.87 6.53
C LEU A 288 -3.00 -19.13 6.18
N ALA A 289 -2.93 -17.81 6.05
CA ALA A 289 -4.07 -17.01 5.63
C ALA A 289 -4.14 -16.96 4.09
N PHE A 290 -5.27 -17.40 3.54
CA PHE A 290 -5.45 -17.61 2.10
C PHE A 290 -6.47 -16.62 1.53
N HIS A 291 -5.99 -15.69 0.71
CA HIS A 291 -6.84 -14.72 0.02
C HIS A 291 -7.38 -15.31 -1.30
N VAL A 292 -8.70 -15.31 -1.45
CA VAL A 292 -9.41 -15.82 -2.63
C VAL A 292 -9.95 -14.67 -3.47
N ARG A 293 -9.45 -14.50 -4.70
CA ARG A 293 -10.05 -13.56 -5.67
C ARG A 293 -11.50 -13.98 -5.97
N GLU A 294 -12.44 -13.05 -5.94
CA GLU A 294 -13.89 -13.23 -6.02
C GLU A 294 -14.41 -13.97 -7.26
N SER A 295 -13.59 -14.05 -8.31
CA SER A 295 -13.85 -14.83 -9.52
C SER A 295 -13.66 -16.35 -9.36
N ASN A 296 -13.04 -16.80 -8.27
CA ASN A 296 -12.93 -18.22 -7.95
C ASN A 296 -14.17 -18.65 -7.16
N ASP A 297 -14.85 -19.71 -7.59
CA ASP A 297 -15.94 -20.28 -6.80
C ASP A 297 -15.45 -21.20 -5.68
N VAL A 298 -16.30 -21.40 -4.68
CA VAL A 298 -16.00 -22.23 -3.50
C VAL A 298 -15.74 -23.67 -3.92
N LYS A 299 -16.36 -24.16 -5.01
CA LYS A 299 -16.14 -25.52 -5.50
C LYS A 299 -14.69 -25.74 -5.94
N ARG A 300 -14.14 -24.80 -6.71
CA ARG A 300 -12.73 -24.81 -7.10
C ARG A 300 -11.81 -24.71 -5.89
N VAL A 301 -12.10 -23.81 -4.95
CA VAL A 301 -11.28 -23.69 -3.72
C VAL A 301 -11.30 -25.00 -2.95
N LYS A 302 -12.46 -25.64 -2.80
CA LYS A 302 -12.58 -26.95 -2.17
C LYS A 302 -11.75 -28.01 -2.88
N ALA A 303 -11.76 -28.07 -4.21
CA ALA A 303 -10.98 -29.04 -4.97
C ALA A 303 -9.47 -28.89 -4.71
N ILE A 304 -8.96 -27.66 -4.57
CA ILE A 304 -7.57 -27.39 -4.18
C ILE A 304 -7.31 -27.91 -2.77
N MET A 305 -8.20 -27.62 -1.81
CA MET A 305 -8.00 -28.06 -0.43
C MET A 305 -8.10 -29.58 -0.25
N ASP A 306 -9.02 -30.24 -0.97
CA ASP A 306 -9.19 -31.70 -0.95
C ASP A 306 -7.97 -32.45 -1.51
N ALA A 307 -7.17 -31.78 -2.34
CA ALA A 307 -5.95 -32.34 -2.91
C ALA A 307 -4.73 -32.22 -1.98
N LEU A 308 -4.84 -31.49 -0.87
CA LEU A 308 -3.78 -31.38 0.13
C LEU A 308 -3.73 -32.62 1.04
N GLY A 309 -2.53 -32.90 1.57
CA GLY A 309 -2.32 -34.01 2.50
C GLY A 309 -2.96 -33.80 3.89
N PRO A 310 -2.96 -34.85 4.75
CA PRO A 310 -3.61 -34.83 6.08
C PRO A 310 -2.98 -33.85 7.09
N ASP A 311 -1.82 -33.26 6.77
CA ASP A 311 -1.17 -32.24 7.58
C ASP A 311 -1.86 -30.87 7.49
N PHE A 312 -2.72 -30.67 6.49
CA PHE A 312 -3.48 -29.45 6.26
C PHE A 312 -4.88 -29.56 6.84
N GLU A 313 -5.37 -28.48 7.44
CA GLU A 313 -6.72 -28.40 8.00
C GLU A 313 -7.34 -27.04 7.67
N ILE A 314 -8.48 -27.07 6.96
CA ILE A 314 -9.28 -25.88 6.73
C ILE A 314 -10.06 -25.57 8.00
N VAL A 315 -9.99 -24.35 8.47
CA VAL A 315 -10.73 -23.87 9.64
C VAL A 315 -11.42 -22.55 9.33
N ALA A 316 -12.46 -22.23 10.09
CA ALA A 316 -13.13 -20.95 9.93
C ALA A 316 -12.23 -19.78 10.37
N PRO A 317 -12.43 -18.56 9.83
CA PRO A 317 -11.62 -17.40 10.20
C PRO A 317 -11.58 -17.10 11.71
N ASP A 318 -12.70 -17.25 12.43
CA ASP A 318 -12.72 -17.06 13.89
C ASP A 318 -11.89 -18.12 14.64
N GLU A 319 -11.99 -19.40 14.26
CA GLU A 319 -11.20 -20.48 14.87
C GLU A 319 -9.72 -20.29 14.57
N PHE A 320 -9.39 -19.92 13.33
CA PHE A 320 -8.04 -19.64 12.89
C PHE A 320 -7.38 -18.57 13.77
N LEU A 321 -8.04 -17.42 13.95
CA LEU A 321 -7.52 -16.34 14.79
C LEU A 321 -7.49 -16.73 16.27
N THR A 322 -8.48 -17.47 16.76
CA THR A 322 -8.48 -17.98 18.13
C THR A 322 -7.26 -18.87 18.40
N MET A 323 -7.02 -19.87 17.54
CA MET A 323 -5.85 -20.75 17.64
C MET A 323 -4.53 -20.00 17.51
N ALA A 324 -4.48 -19.02 16.60
CA ALA A 324 -3.28 -18.24 16.34
C ALA A 324 -2.92 -17.29 17.49
N GLY A 325 -3.92 -16.72 18.18
CA GLY A 325 -3.74 -15.93 19.39
C GLY A 325 -3.36 -16.79 20.61
N GLU A 326 -3.89 -18.01 20.72
CA GLU A 326 -3.53 -18.94 21.80
C GLU A 326 -2.11 -19.49 21.68
N ARG A 327 -1.66 -19.80 20.46
CA ARG A 327 -0.33 -20.41 20.20
C ARG A 327 0.37 -19.77 19.00
N PRO A 328 0.76 -18.49 19.09
CA PRO A 328 1.41 -17.82 17.98
C PRO A 328 2.76 -18.47 17.66
N THR A 329 2.93 -18.92 16.42
CA THR A 329 4.19 -19.47 15.92
C THR A 329 4.95 -18.51 15.01
N PHE A 330 4.25 -17.51 14.46
CA PHE A 330 4.82 -16.40 13.71
C PHE A 330 5.64 -15.47 14.62
N THR A 331 6.50 -14.66 14.01
CA THR A 331 7.31 -13.66 14.72
C THR A 331 6.78 -12.27 14.41
N THR A 332 6.60 -11.46 15.45
CA THR A 332 6.19 -10.06 15.29
C THR A 332 7.03 -9.34 14.26
N ARG A 333 6.36 -8.78 13.26
CA ARG A 333 6.95 -8.08 12.13
C ARG A 333 6.01 -6.98 11.67
N TYR A 334 6.58 -5.81 11.45
CA TYR A 334 5.90 -4.66 10.87
C TYR A 334 6.66 -4.20 9.63
N GLU A 335 6.02 -3.37 8.81
CA GLU A 335 6.73 -2.56 7.83
C GLU A 335 7.85 -1.80 8.54
N GLN A 336 9.07 -2.06 8.13
CA GLN A 336 10.22 -1.32 8.61
C GLN A 336 10.22 0.03 7.88
N PRO A 337 10.44 1.16 8.57
CA PRO A 337 10.71 2.41 7.88
C PRO A 337 11.83 2.17 6.86
N ALA A 338 11.73 2.77 5.67
CA ALA A 338 12.70 2.62 4.60
C ALA A 338 14.12 2.61 5.20
N ARG A 339 14.86 1.51 4.99
CA ARG A 339 16.08 1.15 5.73
C ARG A 339 16.99 2.36 5.98
N ALA A 340 17.64 2.36 7.15
CA ALA A 340 18.62 3.35 7.61
C ALA A 340 19.92 3.44 6.76
N ASP A 341 19.92 2.91 5.53
CA ASP A 341 21.01 2.97 4.58
C ASP A 341 20.53 3.56 3.24
N PHE A 342 21.40 4.30 2.56
CA PHE A 342 21.06 5.06 1.35
C PHE A 342 20.88 4.17 0.11
N SER A 343 20.91 2.84 0.29
CA SER A 343 20.92 1.86 -0.78
C SER A 343 19.62 1.86 -1.59
N GLY A 344 19.76 1.88 -2.92
CA GLY A 344 18.63 1.80 -3.84
C GLY A 344 18.86 2.50 -5.17
N VAL A 345 17.84 2.41 -6.03
CA VAL A 345 17.75 3.16 -7.28
C VAL A 345 16.81 4.34 -7.06
N TRP A 346 17.31 5.54 -7.29
CA TRP A 346 16.67 6.80 -6.94
C TRP A 346 16.52 7.65 -8.19
N LYS A 347 15.28 7.89 -8.62
CA LYS A 347 14.97 8.67 -9.82
C LYS A 347 14.53 10.07 -9.43
N LEU A 348 15.10 11.09 -10.09
CA LEU A 348 14.76 12.50 -9.83
C LEU A 348 13.28 12.76 -10.11
N ASP A 349 12.56 13.26 -9.10
CA ASP A 349 11.26 13.88 -9.27
C ASP A 349 11.44 15.39 -9.45
N LYS A 350 11.26 15.85 -10.69
CA LYS A 350 11.43 17.27 -11.05
C LYS A 350 10.36 18.16 -10.44
N ARG A 351 9.18 17.62 -10.09
CA ARG A 351 8.04 18.38 -9.56
C ARG A 351 8.34 18.80 -8.12
N LEU A 352 8.85 17.86 -7.33
CA LEU A 352 9.24 18.09 -5.93
C LEU A 352 10.57 18.84 -5.79
N SER A 353 11.35 18.92 -6.86
CA SER A 353 12.64 19.61 -6.89
C SER A 353 12.54 21.12 -7.14
N ALA A 354 13.47 21.90 -6.58
CA ALA A 354 13.52 23.36 -6.70
C ALA A 354 14.91 23.86 -7.12
N ASN A 355 14.98 24.92 -7.93
CA ASN A 355 16.22 25.56 -8.39
C ASN A 355 17.23 24.60 -9.08
N ILE A 356 16.74 23.60 -9.83
CA ILE A 356 17.56 22.56 -10.47
C ILE A 356 17.98 22.87 -11.93
N GLY A 357 17.85 24.12 -12.36
CA GLY A 357 18.33 24.61 -13.66
C GLY A 357 17.89 23.75 -14.85
N ILE A 358 18.85 23.29 -15.66
CA ILE A 358 18.61 22.48 -16.86
C ILE A 358 17.79 21.20 -16.60
N TYR A 359 17.83 20.65 -15.39
CA TYR A 359 17.07 19.45 -15.05
C TYR A 359 15.57 19.69 -14.89
N LYS A 360 15.08 20.95 -14.88
CA LYS A 360 13.64 21.24 -14.98
C LYS A 360 13.06 20.90 -16.35
N ASN A 361 13.88 20.91 -17.41
CA ASN A 361 13.40 20.61 -18.77
C ASN A 361 13.09 19.10 -18.92
N SER A 362 11.98 18.78 -19.59
CA SER A 362 11.45 17.42 -19.76
C SER A 362 12.45 16.45 -20.39
N SER A 363 13.33 16.90 -21.29
CA SER A 363 14.32 16.08 -21.99
C SER A 363 15.52 15.63 -21.14
N PHE A 364 15.63 16.08 -19.89
CA PHE A 364 16.74 15.71 -19.00
C PHE A 364 16.31 14.74 -17.90
N GLY A 365 17.11 13.69 -17.65
CA GLY A 365 16.84 12.71 -16.59
C GLY A 365 18.02 12.61 -15.63
N LEU A 366 17.76 12.24 -14.38
CA LEU A 366 18.80 11.93 -13.40
C LEU A 366 18.37 10.74 -12.56
N VAL A 367 19.20 9.71 -12.53
CA VAL A 367 19.02 8.51 -11.71
C VAL A 367 20.30 8.29 -10.90
N LYS A 368 20.16 7.89 -9.64
CA LYS A 368 21.26 7.49 -8.76
C LYS A 368 21.06 6.06 -8.33
N ARG A 369 22.06 5.20 -8.55
CA ARG A 369 22.11 3.88 -7.92
C ARG A 369 23.16 3.96 -6.82
N ILE A 370 22.72 3.72 -5.60
CA ILE A 370 23.55 3.80 -4.41
C ILE A 370 23.61 2.41 -3.79
N ALA A 371 24.81 1.93 -3.49
CA ALA A 371 25.05 0.77 -2.66
C ALA A 371 25.87 1.20 -1.44
N GLN A 372 25.34 0.93 -0.24
CA GLN A 372 26.01 1.22 1.02
C GLN A 372 26.41 -0.08 1.74
N LYS A 373 27.67 -0.18 2.15
CA LYS A 373 28.17 -1.23 3.05
C LYS A 373 28.89 -0.57 4.22
N GLY A 374 28.19 -0.38 5.34
CA GLY A 374 28.71 0.37 6.49
C GLY A 374 29.03 1.83 6.11
N SER A 375 30.31 2.20 6.16
CA SER A 375 30.79 3.52 5.75
C SER A 375 31.25 3.61 4.29
N GLN A 376 31.23 2.52 3.54
CA GLN A 376 31.59 2.50 2.11
C GLN A 376 30.36 2.71 1.23
N PHE A 377 30.52 3.53 0.20
CA PHE A 377 29.49 3.88 -0.75
C PHE A 377 30.00 3.68 -2.18
N SER A 378 29.17 3.03 -2.99
CA SER A 378 29.28 3.01 -4.44
C SER A 378 28.09 3.77 -5.02
N ILE A 379 28.36 4.79 -5.82
CA ILE A 379 27.36 5.71 -6.34
C ILE A 379 27.52 5.81 -7.86
N GLU A 380 26.57 5.22 -8.57
CA GLU A 380 26.40 5.41 -10.00
C GLU A 380 25.39 6.54 -10.23
N THR A 381 25.75 7.53 -11.03
CA THR A 381 24.84 8.61 -11.45
C THR A 381 24.68 8.55 -12.96
N ILE A 382 23.46 8.25 -13.39
CA ILE A 382 23.02 8.16 -14.78
C ILE A 382 22.28 9.44 -15.12
N SER A 383 22.68 10.11 -16.20
CA SER A 383 22.12 11.38 -16.62
C SER A 383 21.79 11.37 -18.11
N ASN A 384 20.53 11.65 -18.43
CA ASN A 384 20.06 11.69 -19.81
C ASN A 384 20.01 13.15 -20.27
N TYR A 385 20.67 13.46 -21.38
CA TYR A 385 20.70 14.77 -22.02
C TYR A 385 20.22 14.64 -23.48
N GLY A 386 18.91 14.75 -23.70
CA GLY A 386 18.34 14.54 -25.03
C GLY A 386 18.60 13.12 -25.54
N ARG A 387 19.43 12.97 -26.59
CA ARG A 387 19.82 11.67 -27.17
C ARG A 387 21.06 11.03 -26.52
N SER A 388 21.71 11.70 -25.57
CA SER A 388 22.94 11.22 -24.95
C SER A 388 22.70 10.74 -23.52
N ILE A 389 23.21 9.55 -23.20
CA ILE A 389 23.27 9.01 -21.84
C ILE A 389 24.69 9.19 -21.33
N ARG A 390 24.84 9.71 -20.12
CA ARG A 390 26.13 9.84 -19.43
C ARG A 390 26.04 9.18 -18.07
N ASP A 391 26.95 8.26 -17.84
CA ASP A 391 27.08 7.52 -16.60
C ASP A 391 28.37 7.95 -15.89
N SER A 392 28.30 8.09 -14.57
CA SER A 392 29.47 8.36 -13.75
C SER A 392 29.43 7.50 -12.50
N PHE A 393 30.61 7.05 -12.08
CA PHE A 393 30.76 6.13 -10.97
C PHE A 393 31.69 6.73 -9.91
N LEU A 394 31.32 6.60 -8.63
CA LEU A 394 32.12 7.08 -7.51
C LEU A 394 32.10 6.04 -6.39
N GLU A 395 33.28 5.54 -6.05
CA GLU A 395 33.51 4.80 -4.81
C GLU A 395 34.11 5.74 -3.77
N ILE A 396 33.51 5.77 -2.57
CA ILE A 396 33.95 6.68 -1.53
C ILE A 396 33.61 6.15 -0.14
N LYS A 397 34.49 6.42 0.82
CA LYS A 397 34.28 6.08 2.25
C LYS A 397 33.91 7.32 3.04
N ALA A 398 32.80 7.27 3.77
CA ALA A 398 32.43 8.34 4.70
C ALA A 398 33.46 8.47 5.83
N GLY A 399 33.99 9.67 6.04
CA GLY A 399 35.11 9.95 6.93
C GLY A 399 36.50 9.60 6.35
N GLY A 400 36.56 9.16 5.09
CA GLY A 400 37.81 8.84 4.38
C GLY A 400 38.49 10.06 3.74
N ALA A 401 39.60 9.79 3.05
CA ALA A 401 40.29 10.78 2.22
C ALA A 401 39.41 11.23 1.03
N PRO A 402 39.62 12.43 0.48
CA PRO A 402 38.91 12.87 -0.71
C PRO A 402 39.24 11.98 -1.92
N VAL A 403 38.24 11.65 -2.72
CA VAL A 403 38.38 10.82 -3.93
C VAL A 403 38.18 11.69 -5.16
N LYS A 404 39.02 11.50 -6.17
CA LYS A 404 38.85 12.10 -7.50
C LYS A 404 37.82 11.28 -8.27
N ALA A 405 36.72 11.91 -8.70
CA ALA A 405 35.74 11.21 -9.52
C ALA A 405 36.34 10.94 -10.91
N PRO A 406 36.36 9.68 -11.41
CA PRO A 406 36.79 9.37 -12.76
C PRO A 406 35.82 10.01 -13.78
N ASP A 407 36.37 10.61 -14.83
CA ASP A 407 35.68 11.18 -15.98
C ASP A 407 34.67 12.30 -15.75
N ARG A 408 35.16 13.49 -15.38
CA ARG A 408 34.36 14.72 -15.53
C ARG A 408 35.15 15.83 -16.20
N ILE A 409 34.81 16.11 -17.46
CA ILE A 409 34.66 17.49 -17.93
C ILE A 409 33.29 17.96 -17.44
N ARG A 410 33.22 18.68 -16.31
CA ARG A 410 31.96 19.26 -15.84
C ARG A 410 31.76 20.62 -16.49
N ARG A 411 31.01 20.69 -17.59
CA ARG A 411 30.54 21.98 -18.13
C ARG A 411 29.47 22.56 -17.20
N MET A 412 29.60 23.83 -16.84
CA MET A 412 28.59 24.56 -16.07
C MET A 412 27.39 24.93 -16.96
N GLY A 413 26.69 23.92 -17.49
CA GLY A 413 25.55 24.11 -18.39
C GLY A 413 25.91 24.97 -19.61
N TYR A 414 25.26 26.14 -19.73
CA TYR A 414 25.48 27.13 -20.79
C TYR A 414 26.66 28.07 -20.53
N MET A 415 27.41 27.91 -19.44
CA MET A 415 28.56 28.76 -19.12
C MET A 415 29.82 28.25 -19.83
N GLY A 416 30.67 29.18 -20.28
CA GLY A 416 32.02 28.93 -20.80
C GLY A 416 33.04 28.58 -19.70
N ALA A 417 32.66 27.69 -18.78
CA ALA A 417 33.53 27.21 -17.70
C ALA A 417 33.40 25.68 -17.57
N TYR A 418 34.53 25.00 -17.46
CA TYR A 418 34.58 23.55 -17.29
C TYR A 418 35.64 23.12 -16.28
N ALA A 419 35.43 21.99 -15.60
CA ALA A 419 36.45 21.39 -14.73
C ALA A 419 36.83 20.02 -15.27
N ASP A 420 38.13 19.72 -15.31
CA ASP A 420 38.68 18.42 -15.75
C ASP A 420 38.87 17.43 -14.59
N SER A 421 38.64 17.88 -13.36
CA SER A 421 38.66 17.03 -12.17
C SER A 421 37.77 17.58 -11.07
N ILE A 422 37.19 16.66 -10.29
CA ILE A 422 36.43 16.97 -9.09
C ILE A 422 36.97 16.12 -7.96
N LEU A 423 37.41 16.78 -6.89
CA LEU A 423 37.84 16.12 -5.67
C LEU A 423 36.70 16.16 -4.66
N THR A 424 36.26 15.00 -4.16
CA THR A 424 35.08 14.89 -3.30
C THR A 424 35.40 14.18 -2.00
N ARG A 425 35.03 14.78 -0.86
CA ARG A 425 35.08 14.13 0.45
C ARG A 425 33.66 13.86 0.95
N LEU A 426 33.42 12.63 1.43
CA LEU A 426 32.16 12.24 2.05
C LEU A 426 32.31 12.22 3.58
N THR A 427 31.35 12.82 4.27
CA THR A 427 31.25 12.83 5.73
C THR A 427 29.81 12.57 6.15
N TRP A 428 29.61 12.04 7.36
CA TRP A 428 28.30 11.98 7.97
C TRP A 428 27.92 13.35 8.53
N GLY A 429 26.66 13.73 8.40
CA GLY A 429 26.07 14.84 9.14
C GLY A 429 25.84 14.47 10.61
N ASN A 430 25.41 15.47 11.40
CA ASN A 430 25.10 15.28 12.81
C ASN A 430 24.09 14.11 12.99
N HIS A 431 24.31 13.23 13.96
CA HIS A 431 23.49 12.04 14.22
C HIS A 431 23.47 10.95 13.12
N LYS A 432 24.37 10.99 12.11
CA LYS A 432 24.50 9.96 11.04
C LYS A 432 23.24 9.75 10.18
N ASN A 433 22.32 10.71 10.14
CA ASN A 433 21.09 10.64 9.33
C ASN A 433 21.21 11.35 7.97
N ALA A 434 22.37 11.95 7.69
CA ALA A 434 22.62 12.68 6.45
C ALA A 434 24.03 12.38 5.91
N LEU A 435 24.16 12.34 4.59
CA LEU A 435 25.45 12.27 3.89
C LEU A 435 25.81 13.65 3.36
N ILE A 436 27.02 14.12 3.70
CA ILE A 436 27.53 15.42 3.25
C ILE A 436 28.71 15.18 2.32
N PHE A 437 28.51 15.54 1.05
CA PHE A 437 29.55 15.57 0.02
C PHE A 437 30.10 16.97 -0.09
N ASN A 438 31.39 17.13 0.19
CA ASN A 438 32.12 18.37 -0.04
C ASN A 438 33.03 18.17 -1.24
N SER A 439 32.72 18.83 -2.34
CA SER A 439 33.45 18.75 -3.59
C SER A 439 34.17 20.07 -3.90
N VAL A 440 35.38 19.96 -4.43
CA VAL A 440 36.14 21.09 -5.00
C VAL A 440 36.31 20.83 -6.50
N LEU A 441 35.93 21.83 -7.29
CA LEU A 441 36.06 21.83 -8.74
C LEU A 441 36.97 22.98 -9.12
N ASN A 442 38.02 22.69 -9.88
CA ASN A 442 38.85 23.73 -10.47
C ASN A 442 38.25 24.05 -11.84
N LEU A 443 37.55 25.18 -11.94
CA LEU A 443 36.93 25.62 -13.19
C LEU A 443 37.93 26.38 -14.03
N GLU A 444 38.22 25.86 -15.22
CA GLU A 444 38.90 26.58 -16.28
C GLU A 444 37.95 27.58 -16.91
N THR A 445 38.42 28.82 -17.00
CA THR A 445 37.70 29.97 -17.58
C THR A 445 38.63 30.74 -18.52
N SER A 446 38.10 31.74 -19.24
CA SER A 446 38.95 32.62 -20.06
C SER A 446 39.99 33.42 -19.27
N GLN A 447 39.87 33.49 -17.94
CA GLN A 447 40.77 34.23 -17.06
C GLN A 447 41.59 33.30 -16.14
N GLY A 448 41.71 32.02 -16.50
CA GLY A 448 42.45 31.01 -15.73
C GLY A 448 41.55 30.11 -14.87
N THR A 449 42.20 29.39 -13.95
CA THR A 449 41.58 28.35 -13.11
C THR A 449 41.07 28.92 -11.79
N TYR A 450 39.79 28.71 -11.48
CA TYR A 450 39.16 29.19 -10.25
C TYR A 450 38.52 28.03 -9.47
N PRO A 451 38.86 27.83 -8.17
CA PRO A 451 38.26 26.78 -7.36
C PRO A 451 36.83 27.16 -6.93
N VAL A 452 35.89 26.28 -7.20
CA VAL A 452 34.50 26.36 -6.70
C VAL A 452 34.24 25.20 -5.75
N LYS A 453 33.72 25.54 -4.57
CA LYS A 453 33.30 24.56 -3.56
C LYS A 453 31.82 24.26 -3.71
N ILE A 454 31.46 22.98 -3.72
CA ILE A 454 30.09 22.49 -3.73
C ILE A 454 29.86 21.64 -2.49
N LYS A 455 28.77 21.92 -1.78
CA LYS A 455 28.30 21.10 -0.66
C LYS A 455 26.94 20.51 -1.02
N SER A 456 26.87 19.19 -1.13
CA SER A 456 25.63 18.45 -1.39
C SER A 456 25.27 17.62 -0.15
N VAL A 457 24.11 17.89 0.45
CA VAL A 457 23.62 17.21 1.65
C VAL A 457 22.46 16.30 1.27
N TYR A 458 22.63 15.00 1.46
CA TYR A 458 21.60 14.00 1.25
C TYR A 458 20.99 13.59 2.58
N HIS A 459 19.67 13.53 2.65
CA HIS A 459 18.93 12.99 3.79
C HIS A 459 17.61 12.41 3.32
N PHE A 460 16.99 11.58 4.14
CA PHE A 460 15.64 11.12 3.88
C PHE A 460 14.60 12.15 4.31
N SER A 461 13.49 12.22 3.59
CA SER A 461 12.26 12.83 4.11
C SER A 461 11.83 12.17 5.42
N ARG A 462 10.98 12.84 6.20
CA ARG A 462 10.53 12.36 7.51
C ARG A 462 9.85 10.98 7.46
N ASP A 463 9.23 10.64 6.34
CA ASP A 463 8.60 9.35 6.06
C ASP A 463 9.57 8.29 5.47
N GLY A 464 10.83 8.64 5.23
CA GLY A 464 11.84 7.73 4.63
C GLY A 464 11.69 7.51 3.12
N ARG A 465 10.67 8.08 2.48
CA ARG A 465 10.26 7.74 1.10
C ARG A 465 11.04 8.49 0.02
N GLN A 466 11.58 9.65 0.36
CA GLN A 466 12.28 10.53 -0.56
C GLN A 466 13.74 10.67 -0.14
N LEU A 467 14.64 10.58 -1.10
CA LEU A 467 16.02 11.00 -0.91
C LEU A 467 16.14 12.45 -1.37
N ILE A 468 16.40 13.36 -0.44
CA ILE A 468 16.50 14.80 -0.70
C ILE A 468 17.97 15.19 -0.73
N MET A 469 18.43 15.73 -1.86
CA MET A 469 19.76 16.33 -2.01
C MET A 469 19.65 17.85 -2.09
N THR A 470 20.19 18.54 -1.09
CA THR A 470 20.34 20.00 -1.09
C THR A 470 21.76 20.37 -1.48
N GLU A 471 21.94 21.10 -2.57
CA GLU A 471 23.23 21.53 -3.10
C GLU A 471 23.42 23.05 -2.97
N THR A 472 24.58 23.46 -2.47
CA THR A 472 25.02 24.86 -2.38
C THR A 472 26.39 25.01 -3.02
N ARG A 473 26.64 26.18 -3.64
CA ARG A 473 27.90 26.47 -4.35
C ARG A 473 28.47 27.79 -3.88
N SER A 474 29.79 27.84 -3.68
CA SER A 474 30.47 29.05 -3.20
C SER A 474 30.40 30.24 -4.16
N SER A 475 30.08 30.01 -5.44
CA SER A 475 29.97 31.04 -6.47
C SER A 475 28.56 31.62 -6.62
N GLN A 476 27.53 31.09 -5.94
CA GLN A 476 26.16 31.63 -6.00
C GLN A 476 25.97 32.74 -4.96
N LYS A 477 25.55 33.93 -5.40
CA LYS A 477 25.37 35.13 -4.54
C LYS A 477 23.99 35.25 -3.89
N ASP A 478 22.98 34.63 -4.50
CA ASP A 478 21.56 34.67 -4.13
C ASP A 478 21.19 33.67 -3.01
N GLY A 479 22.12 32.79 -2.61
CA GLY A 479 22.00 31.94 -1.41
C GLY A 479 20.95 30.83 -1.47
N LYS A 480 20.12 30.76 -2.53
CA LYS A 480 19.08 29.74 -2.68
C LYS A 480 19.70 28.40 -3.09
N PRO A 481 19.59 27.34 -2.27
CA PRO A 481 20.12 26.04 -2.64
C PRO A 481 19.32 25.42 -3.78
N SER A 482 19.99 24.57 -4.57
CA SER A 482 19.33 23.62 -5.46
C SER A 482 18.84 22.42 -4.65
N VAL A 483 17.55 22.11 -4.73
CA VAL A 483 16.93 21.00 -4.01
C VAL A 483 16.49 19.96 -5.04
N PHE A 484 17.10 18.79 -4.99
CA PHE A 484 16.76 17.65 -5.82
C PHE A 484 16.07 16.61 -4.95
N VAL A 485 14.87 16.22 -5.32
CA VAL A 485 14.09 15.18 -4.64
C VAL A 485 14.08 13.95 -5.50
N PHE A 486 14.50 12.81 -4.95
CA PHE A 486 14.51 11.54 -5.65
C PHE A 486 13.53 10.56 -5.00
N LEU A 487 12.81 9.82 -5.83
CA LEU A 487 11.92 8.74 -5.41
C LEU A 487 12.59 7.39 -5.64
N LYS A 488 12.38 6.46 -4.71
CA LYS A 488 12.90 5.10 -4.85
C LYS A 488 12.15 4.38 -5.95
N THR A 489 12.87 3.84 -6.93
CA THR A 489 12.27 2.98 -7.95
C THR A 489 12.42 1.53 -7.53
N MET A 490 11.33 0.77 -7.62
CA MET A 490 11.40 -0.69 -7.50
C MET A 490 12.29 -1.27 -8.61
N PRO A 491 12.97 -2.40 -8.37
CA PRO A 491 13.34 -3.26 -9.48
C PRO A 491 12.04 -3.60 -10.22
N VAL A 492 11.97 -3.29 -11.51
CA VAL A 492 10.88 -3.79 -12.34
C VAL A 492 11.09 -5.30 -12.41
N PHE A 493 10.36 -6.05 -11.59
CA PHE A 493 10.13 -7.46 -11.88
C PHE A 493 9.27 -7.47 -13.15
N LYS A 494 9.89 -7.90 -14.25
CA LYS A 494 9.19 -8.17 -15.50
C LYS A 494 8.43 -9.47 -15.40
#